data_AF-A0A2H0D8Y8-F1
#
_entry.id   AF-A0A2H0D8Y8-F1
#
_cell.length_a   1.000
_cell.length_b   1.000
_cell.length_c   1.000
_cell.angle_alpha   90.00
_cell.angle_beta   90.00
_cell.angle_gamma   90.00
#
_symmetry.space_group_name_H-M   'P 1'
#
loop_
_entity.id
_entity.type
_entity.pdbx_description
1 polymer ?
#
loop_
_entity_poly.entity_id
_entity_poly.type
_entity_poly.pdbx_seq_one_letter_code
_entity_poly.pdbx_strand_id
1 'polypeptide(L)'
;MKKNFISPLVLLIILTASVSAQISPGKLVQAHQNLEGLSNCRKCHELGDKVLNSKCLACHKEINTLIKANRGYHASTDVRGKECFKCHSDHNGRTFEIIRFSQKSFDHQKTTFNLEGKHKELTCDDCHQTKFISDKKSFALRKNTFLGLSNYCKSCHADVHLGALGSQCSNCHSTEGFKPAKSFDHNKTAYQLNGKHSEVKCDKCHKIEKRNGKDFQKFKGIQFTSCENCHNDIHQGKFGKDCQKCHVTTGFGQIKSGQFDHNKTNYKLIGKHIEVKCNSCHGSNVTAKLKHTLCLDCHKDYHKGSFVKEGKIKDCTECHTEKGFTPSLFTIETHNQNKFQLIGSHLAVPCKTCHFKEVEKEWHFVQLGQRCNDCHKNIHGDEIKAKFIGNNECSNCHNTETWQKINFDHEKTEFRLLGKHGTAACSTCHEKKKNNEEITIKFASVTTLCEGCHRDVHVAQFKVADKNDCERCHTFDNWKPVKFDHEKTKFPLAGGHQAVACNACHKKVIDGSVTFIKFKLEEFKCVDCHK
;
A
#
# COMPACT_ATOMS: atom_id res chain seq x y z
N MET A 1 37.62 -135.09 -64.40
CA MET A 1 36.68 -135.17 -63.25
C MET A 1 36.34 -133.74 -62.82
N LYS A 2 35.04 -133.35 -62.80
CA LYS A 2 34.36 -132.30 -61.99
C LYS A 2 35.11 -130.95 -61.80
N LYS A 3 34.58 -129.74 -62.03
CA LYS A 3 33.23 -129.16 -62.03
C LYS A 3 33.34 -127.70 -62.51
N ASN A 4 32.30 -127.18 -63.16
CA ASN A 4 32.08 -125.74 -63.39
C ASN A 4 31.89 -124.96 -62.07
N PHE A 5 32.35 -123.72 -62.01
CA PHE A 5 31.71 -122.63 -61.26
C PHE A 5 32.02 -121.26 -61.90
N ILE A 6 31.00 -120.41 -61.94
CA ILE A 6 30.86 -119.13 -62.65
C ILE A 6 31.31 -117.95 -61.76
N SER A 7 31.63 -116.80 -62.38
CA SER A 7 31.39 -115.40 -61.91
C SER A 7 32.66 -114.53 -61.68
N PRO A 8 32.60 -113.18 -61.79
CA PRO A 8 32.17 -112.38 -62.93
C PRO A 8 33.16 -111.24 -63.30
N LEU A 9 32.95 -110.68 -64.48
CA LEU A 9 33.51 -109.44 -65.03
C LEU A 9 33.22 -108.23 -64.12
N VAL A 10 34.26 -107.56 -63.61
CA VAL A 10 34.13 -106.27 -62.89
C VAL A 10 34.47 -105.12 -63.85
N LEU A 11 33.41 -104.40 -64.23
CA LEU A 11 33.42 -103.17 -65.00
C LEU A 11 33.81 -101.99 -64.08
N LEU A 12 34.99 -101.41 -64.27
CA LEU A 12 35.46 -100.24 -63.51
C LEU A 12 34.87 -98.95 -64.13
N ILE A 13 33.73 -98.49 -63.61
CA ILE A 13 33.13 -97.20 -63.95
C ILE A 13 33.85 -96.11 -63.14
N ILE A 14 34.63 -95.28 -63.83
CA ILE A 14 35.22 -94.05 -63.26
C ILE A 14 34.10 -93.01 -63.15
N LEU A 15 33.60 -92.80 -61.93
CA LEU A 15 32.69 -91.71 -61.61
C LEU A 15 33.52 -90.42 -61.43
N THR A 16 33.70 -89.62 -62.48
CA THR A 16 34.21 -88.25 -62.35
C THR A 16 33.12 -87.36 -61.78
N ALA A 17 33.01 -87.31 -60.45
CA ALA A 17 32.28 -86.26 -59.78
C ALA A 17 33.12 -84.98 -59.89
N SER A 18 32.71 -84.06 -60.77
CA SER A 18 33.21 -82.68 -60.78
C SER A 18 32.81 -82.01 -59.46
N VAL A 19 33.68 -82.10 -58.45
CA VAL A 19 33.57 -81.28 -57.24
C VAL A 19 33.99 -79.87 -57.65
N SER A 20 33.02 -79.06 -58.06
CA SER A 20 33.21 -77.61 -58.13
C SER A 20 33.48 -77.11 -56.72
N ALA A 21 34.75 -76.92 -56.38
CA ALA A 21 35.14 -76.16 -55.19
C ALA A 21 34.60 -74.73 -55.35
N GLN A 22 33.45 -74.46 -54.75
CA GLN A 22 32.85 -73.13 -54.76
C GLN A 22 33.64 -72.24 -53.79
N ILE A 23 34.76 -71.70 -54.27
CA ILE A 23 35.68 -70.83 -53.49
C ILE A 23 35.06 -69.43 -53.25
N SER A 24 33.96 -69.08 -53.92
CA SER A 24 33.33 -67.76 -53.77
C SER A 24 32.03 -67.84 -52.96
N PRO A 25 31.99 -67.26 -51.74
CA PRO A 25 30.81 -67.30 -50.87
C PRO A 25 29.67 -66.36 -51.31
N GLY A 26 29.79 -65.71 -52.47
CA GLY A 26 28.80 -64.78 -53.02
C GLY A 26 29.45 -63.50 -53.55
N LYS A 27 28.69 -62.73 -54.34
CA LYS A 27 29.14 -61.42 -54.85
C LYS A 27 29.34 -60.44 -53.69
N LEU A 28 30.41 -59.66 -53.75
CA LEU A 28 30.67 -58.57 -52.80
C LEU A 28 29.60 -57.47 -52.94
N VAL A 29 29.45 -56.64 -51.92
CA VAL A 29 28.55 -55.48 -51.99
C VAL A 29 29.03 -54.46 -53.02
N GLN A 30 28.12 -53.62 -53.52
CA GLN A 30 28.44 -52.63 -54.57
C GLN A 30 29.67 -51.78 -54.24
N ALA A 31 29.85 -51.38 -52.97
CA ALA A 31 30.99 -50.55 -52.54
C ALA A 31 32.35 -51.26 -52.64
N HIS A 32 32.37 -52.60 -52.58
CA HIS A 32 33.57 -53.42 -52.65
C HIS A 32 33.68 -54.25 -53.93
N GLN A 33 32.83 -54.01 -54.93
CA GLN A 33 32.85 -54.75 -56.21
C GLN A 33 34.24 -54.75 -56.88
N ASN A 34 35.02 -53.66 -56.71
CA ASN A 34 36.35 -53.51 -57.30
C ASN A 34 37.41 -54.39 -56.62
N LEU A 35 37.07 -55.05 -55.52
CA LEU A 35 37.92 -55.97 -54.77
C LEU A 35 37.62 -57.45 -55.09
N GLU A 36 36.75 -57.72 -56.06
CA GLU A 36 36.49 -59.09 -56.51
C GLU A 36 37.67 -59.69 -57.29
N GLY A 37 37.69 -61.02 -57.39
CA GLY A 37 38.72 -61.78 -58.09
C GLY A 37 39.62 -62.59 -57.15
N LEU A 38 40.10 -63.74 -57.64
CA LEU A 38 40.83 -64.75 -56.86
C LEU A 38 42.13 -64.21 -56.23
N SER A 39 42.73 -63.16 -56.81
CA SER A 39 43.93 -62.52 -56.28
C SER A 39 43.66 -61.56 -55.11
N ASN A 40 42.41 -61.14 -54.92
CA ASN A 40 42.04 -60.09 -53.97
C ASN A 40 41.54 -60.63 -52.62
N CYS A 41 41.30 -61.94 -52.48
CA CYS A 41 40.78 -62.54 -51.24
C CYS A 41 41.65 -62.20 -50.01
N ARG A 42 42.98 -62.17 -50.19
CA ARG A 42 43.96 -61.86 -49.13
C ARG A 42 43.96 -60.39 -48.68
N LYS A 43 43.27 -59.50 -49.40
CA LYS A 43 43.06 -58.10 -48.98
C LYS A 43 42.15 -58.00 -47.76
N CYS A 44 41.28 -58.99 -47.54
CA CYS A 44 40.39 -59.05 -46.38
C CYS A 44 40.67 -60.25 -45.46
N HIS A 45 41.14 -61.38 -46.01
CA HIS A 45 41.38 -62.64 -45.26
C HIS A 45 42.86 -62.93 -45.03
N GLU A 46 43.18 -63.66 -43.97
CA GLU A 46 44.44 -64.41 -43.85
C GLU A 46 44.25 -65.86 -44.30
N LEU A 47 45.31 -66.46 -44.86
CA LEU A 47 45.24 -67.82 -45.40
C LEU A 47 45.01 -68.82 -44.25
N GLY A 48 43.93 -69.59 -44.33
CA GLY A 48 43.54 -70.55 -43.30
C GLY A 48 42.75 -69.97 -42.12
N ASP A 49 42.49 -68.65 -42.11
CA ASP A 49 41.93 -67.94 -40.96
C ASP A 49 40.73 -67.03 -41.32
N LYS A 50 40.13 -66.42 -40.30
CA LYS A 50 38.99 -65.49 -40.44
C LYS A 50 39.43 -64.09 -40.94
N VAL A 51 38.44 -63.25 -41.28
CA VAL A 51 38.65 -61.84 -41.65
C VAL A 51 39.24 -61.06 -40.47
N LEU A 52 40.20 -60.16 -40.72
CA LEU A 52 40.82 -59.33 -39.68
C LEU A 52 40.38 -57.86 -39.76
N ASN A 53 40.06 -57.27 -38.61
CA ASN A 53 39.76 -55.84 -38.46
C ASN A 53 40.88 -54.92 -38.97
N SER A 54 42.15 -55.30 -38.78
CA SER A 54 43.31 -54.50 -39.23
C SER A 54 43.29 -54.27 -40.74
N LYS A 55 42.86 -55.26 -41.52
CA LYS A 55 42.73 -55.18 -42.98
C LYS A 55 41.60 -54.24 -43.40
N CYS A 56 40.46 -54.26 -42.70
CA CYS A 56 39.39 -53.29 -42.90
C CYS A 56 39.89 -51.86 -42.62
N LEU A 57 40.55 -51.66 -41.46
CA LEU A 57 41.01 -50.35 -41.00
C LEU A 57 42.20 -49.79 -41.80
N ALA A 58 42.91 -50.61 -42.58
CA ALA A 58 43.96 -50.16 -43.49
C ALA A 58 43.39 -49.34 -44.66
N CYS A 59 42.21 -49.74 -45.17
CA CYS A 59 41.48 -49.01 -46.20
C CYS A 59 40.56 -47.94 -45.59
N HIS A 60 39.88 -48.23 -44.48
CA HIS A 60 38.99 -47.31 -43.76
C HIS A 60 39.76 -46.43 -42.76
N LYS A 61 40.72 -45.64 -43.28
CA LYS A 61 41.65 -44.83 -42.48
C LYS A 61 40.95 -43.79 -41.61
N GLU A 62 39.82 -43.24 -42.04
CA GLU A 62 39.08 -42.25 -41.26
C GLU A 62 38.46 -42.87 -40.00
N ILE A 63 37.86 -44.06 -40.16
CA ILE A 63 37.31 -44.83 -39.03
C ILE A 63 38.43 -45.25 -38.08
N ASN A 64 39.56 -45.71 -38.62
CA ASN A 64 40.74 -46.04 -37.81
C ASN A 64 41.24 -44.84 -37.00
N THR A 65 41.31 -43.66 -37.62
CA THR A 65 41.71 -42.40 -36.96
C THR A 65 40.75 -42.06 -35.83
N LEU A 66 39.44 -42.15 -36.07
CA LEU A 66 38.42 -41.86 -35.06
C LEU A 66 38.44 -42.85 -33.90
N ILE A 67 38.58 -44.16 -34.16
CA ILE A 67 38.71 -45.20 -33.13
C ILE A 67 39.94 -44.94 -32.27
N LYS A 68 41.10 -44.67 -32.88
CA LYS A 68 42.35 -44.36 -32.16
C LYS A 68 42.23 -43.10 -31.30
N ALA A 69 41.47 -42.11 -31.77
CA ALA A 69 41.18 -40.89 -31.02
C ALA A 69 40.05 -41.06 -29.98
N ASN A 70 39.49 -42.27 -29.84
CA ASN A 70 38.31 -42.57 -29.01
C ASN A 70 37.10 -41.67 -29.33
N ARG A 71 36.85 -41.42 -30.61
CA ARG A 71 35.79 -40.54 -31.12
C ARG A 71 34.82 -41.26 -32.04
N GLY A 72 33.57 -40.83 -32.02
CA GLY A 72 32.50 -41.35 -32.88
C GLY A 72 31.98 -42.73 -32.46
N TYR A 73 30.96 -43.21 -33.18
CA TYR A 73 30.22 -44.41 -32.79
C TYR A 73 31.06 -45.70 -32.75
N HIS A 74 32.02 -45.85 -33.67
CA HIS A 74 32.88 -47.05 -33.71
C HIS A 74 33.84 -47.14 -32.52
N ALA A 75 34.05 -46.06 -31.77
CA ALA A 75 34.81 -46.06 -30.53
C ALA A 75 33.94 -46.38 -29.30
N SER A 76 32.61 -46.42 -29.45
CA SER A 76 31.67 -46.70 -28.36
C SER A 76 31.81 -48.14 -27.84
N THR A 77 31.31 -48.38 -26.64
CA THR A 77 31.23 -49.71 -26.02
C THR A 77 30.45 -50.72 -26.87
N ASP A 78 29.52 -50.24 -27.70
CA ASP A 78 28.69 -51.10 -28.56
C ASP A 78 29.49 -51.76 -29.68
N VAL A 79 30.63 -51.17 -30.07
CA VAL A 79 31.41 -51.61 -31.23
C VAL A 79 32.85 -51.97 -30.86
N ARG A 80 33.41 -51.32 -29.84
CA ARG A 80 34.80 -51.50 -29.42
C ARG A 80 35.10 -52.96 -29.11
N GLY A 81 36.14 -53.51 -29.74
CA GLY A 81 36.57 -54.90 -29.58
C GLY A 81 35.72 -55.93 -30.34
N LYS A 82 34.73 -55.51 -31.14
CA LYS A 82 33.99 -56.41 -32.03
C LYS A 82 34.67 -56.54 -33.39
N GLU A 83 34.55 -57.71 -33.99
CA GLU A 83 34.98 -57.96 -35.38
C GLU A 83 34.04 -57.24 -36.36
N CYS A 84 34.59 -56.46 -37.30
CA CYS A 84 33.88 -55.64 -38.26
C CYS A 84 32.87 -56.46 -39.06
N PHE A 85 33.24 -57.66 -39.50
CA PHE A 85 32.40 -58.50 -40.34
C PHE A 85 31.12 -58.97 -39.64
N LYS A 86 31.07 -58.99 -38.30
CA LYS A 86 29.86 -59.37 -37.55
C LYS A 86 28.71 -58.39 -37.78
N CYS A 87 29.02 -57.13 -38.06
CA CYS A 87 28.04 -56.09 -38.39
C CYS A 87 28.05 -55.73 -39.88
N HIS A 88 29.20 -55.86 -40.55
CA HIS A 88 29.42 -55.49 -41.95
C HIS A 88 29.77 -56.73 -42.79
N SER A 89 28.77 -57.58 -43.06
CA SER A 89 28.94 -58.79 -43.86
C SER A 89 28.86 -58.47 -45.36
N ASP A 90 29.87 -58.87 -46.15
CA ASP A 90 30.05 -58.36 -47.52
C ASP A 90 29.49 -59.26 -48.63
N HIS A 91 29.57 -60.58 -48.47
CA HIS A 91 29.28 -61.56 -49.54
C HIS A 91 27.79 -61.82 -49.77
N ASN A 92 26.92 -60.87 -49.42
CA ASN A 92 25.46 -61.04 -49.46
C ASN A 92 24.83 -60.45 -50.73
N GLY A 93 25.63 -60.14 -51.75
CA GLY A 93 25.17 -59.62 -53.03
C GLY A 93 25.29 -58.10 -53.17
N ARG A 94 25.16 -57.63 -54.42
CA ARG A 94 25.44 -56.23 -54.81
C ARG A 94 24.60 -55.21 -54.07
N THR A 95 23.32 -55.51 -53.88
CA THR A 95 22.34 -54.61 -53.27
C THR A 95 22.28 -54.74 -51.74
N PHE A 96 23.13 -55.58 -51.13
CA PHE A 96 23.11 -55.77 -49.70
C PHE A 96 23.54 -54.50 -48.96
N GLU A 97 22.71 -54.08 -48.01
CA GLU A 97 22.99 -52.95 -47.14
C GLU A 97 23.98 -53.35 -46.05
N ILE A 98 25.27 -53.12 -46.32
CA ILE A 98 26.36 -53.44 -45.39
C ILE A 98 26.39 -52.52 -44.17
N ILE A 99 25.88 -51.29 -44.29
CA ILE A 99 25.77 -50.33 -43.18
C ILE A 99 24.31 -50.28 -42.73
N ARG A 100 23.98 -50.99 -41.66
CA ARG A 100 22.65 -50.93 -41.06
C ARG A 100 22.62 -49.88 -39.97
N PHE A 101 22.08 -48.71 -40.30
CA PHE A 101 22.03 -47.55 -39.42
C PHE A 101 20.64 -46.91 -39.45
N SER A 102 19.94 -46.94 -38.31
CA SER A 102 18.66 -46.26 -38.15
C SER A 102 18.90 -44.83 -37.66
N GLN A 103 18.70 -43.85 -38.54
CA GLN A 103 18.77 -42.43 -38.18
C GLN A 103 17.74 -42.05 -37.09
N LYS A 104 16.57 -42.69 -37.10
CA LYS A 104 15.47 -42.38 -36.17
C LYS A 104 15.74 -42.82 -34.74
N SER A 105 16.56 -43.85 -34.55
CA SER A 105 16.82 -44.45 -33.22
C SER A 105 18.28 -44.32 -32.81
N PHE A 106 19.07 -43.49 -33.48
CA PHE A 106 20.47 -43.29 -33.16
C PHE A 106 20.62 -42.43 -31.90
N ASP A 107 21.32 -42.97 -30.90
CA ASP A 107 21.60 -42.28 -29.65
C ASP A 107 22.97 -41.59 -29.70
N HIS A 108 22.97 -40.26 -29.64
CA HIS A 108 24.16 -39.43 -29.65
C HIS A 108 25.04 -39.60 -28.39
N GLN A 109 24.50 -40.15 -27.29
CA GLN A 109 25.29 -40.50 -26.09
C GLN A 109 26.32 -41.59 -26.37
N LYS A 110 26.17 -42.32 -27.48
CA LYS A 110 27.14 -43.31 -27.96
C LYS A 110 28.29 -42.67 -28.74
N THR A 111 28.33 -41.34 -28.79
CA THR A 111 29.40 -40.56 -29.41
C THR A 111 30.02 -39.60 -28.39
N THR A 112 31.06 -38.87 -28.78
CA THR A 112 31.67 -37.84 -27.94
C THR A 112 30.92 -36.51 -27.96
N PHE A 113 29.74 -36.45 -28.60
CA PHE A 113 28.93 -35.25 -28.73
C PHE A 113 27.51 -35.52 -28.24
N ASN A 114 27.27 -35.21 -26.96
CA ASN A 114 25.96 -35.36 -26.35
C ASN A 114 25.07 -34.19 -26.78
N LEU A 115 23.87 -34.50 -27.28
CA LEU A 115 22.88 -33.47 -27.59
C LEU A 115 22.27 -32.97 -26.27
N GLU A 116 22.50 -31.70 -25.98
CA GLU A 116 22.01 -31.01 -24.78
C GLU A 116 21.21 -29.76 -25.14
N GLY A 117 20.27 -29.40 -24.26
CA GLY A 117 19.35 -28.29 -24.46
C GLY A 117 18.65 -28.33 -25.81
N LYS A 118 18.69 -27.20 -26.53
CA LYS A 118 18.01 -27.03 -27.81
C LYS A 118 18.54 -27.95 -28.92
N HIS A 119 19.73 -28.52 -28.77
CA HIS A 119 20.26 -29.48 -29.74
C HIS A 119 19.51 -30.82 -29.74
N LYS A 120 18.77 -31.15 -28.67
CA LYS A 120 17.93 -32.37 -28.62
C LYS A 120 16.70 -32.28 -29.52
N GLU A 121 16.26 -31.08 -29.87
CA GLU A 121 15.08 -30.82 -30.70
C GLU A 121 15.41 -30.83 -32.20
N LEU A 122 16.70 -30.89 -32.56
CA LEU A 122 17.18 -30.81 -33.93
C LEU A 122 17.14 -32.15 -34.66
N THR A 123 16.96 -32.10 -35.97
CA THR A 123 17.08 -33.26 -36.85
C THR A 123 18.52 -33.45 -37.32
N CYS A 124 18.82 -34.62 -37.90
CA CYS A 124 20.16 -34.95 -38.39
C CYS A 124 20.67 -33.92 -39.42
N ASP A 125 19.80 -33.49 -40.33
CA ASP A 125 20.14 -32.58 -41.43
C ASP A 125 20.33 -31.12 -40.96
N ASP A 126 19.82 -30.76 -39.79
CA ASP A 126 20.06 -29.43 -39.20
C ASP A 126 21.53 -29.26 -38.79
N CYS A 127 22.18 -30.34 -38.37
CA CYS A 127 23.56 -30.34 -37.88
C CYS A 127 24.57 -30.86 -38.91
N HIS A 128 24.26 -31.98 -39.59
CA HIS A 128 25.18 -32.66 -40.49
C HIS A 128 25.24 -32.04 -41.88
N GLN A 129 25.57 -30.75 -41.93
CA GLN A 129 25.71 -30.00 -43.17
C GLN A 129 27.19 -29.77 -43.50
N THR A 130 27.54 -29.87 -44.79
CA THR A 130 28.90 -29.66 -45.28
C THR A 130 29.48 -28.29 -44.92
N LYS A 131 28.63 -27.27 -44.76
CA LYS A 131 29.03 -25.92 -44.34
C LYS A 131 29.64 -25.84 -42.94
N PHE A 132 29.33 -26.80 -42.05
CA PHE A 132 29.84 -26.86 -40.68
C PHE A 132 31.09 -27.74 -40.53
N ILE A 133 31.53 -28.39 -41.60
CA ILE A 133 32.72 -29.23 -41.60
C ILE A 133 33.95 -28.35 -41.85
N SER A 134 34.83 -28.26 -40.84
CA SER A 134 36.02 -27.41 -40.91
C SER A 134 37.14 -28.00 -41.80
N ASP A 135 37.25 -29.34 -41.86
CA ASP A 135 38.19 -30.05 -42.74
C ASP A 135 37.51 -30.53 -44.02
N LYS A 136 37.58 -29.71 -45.06
CA LYS A 136 36.97 -29.98 -46.37
C LYS A 136 37.70 -31.07 -47.17
N LYS A 137 38.87 -31.56 -46.73
CA LYS A 137 39.71 -32.48 -47.51
C LYS A 137 39.42 -33.97 -47.24
N SER A 138 38.90 -34.32 -46.06
CA SER A 138 38.83 -35.71 -45.59
C SER A 138 37.41 -36.29 -45.50
N PHE A 139 36.40 -35.46 -45.17
CA PHE A 139 35.03 -35.94 -44.91
C PHE A 139 33.98 -35.43 -45.91
N ALA A 140 34.17 -34.23 -46.48
CA ALA A 140 33.12 -33.52 -47.21
C ALA A 140 32.76 -34.06 -48.61
N LEU A 141 33.49 -35.08 -49.11
CA LEU A 141 33.36 -35.57 -50.49
C LEU A 141 32.58 -36.90 -50.62
N ARG A 142 32.21 -37.55 -49.51
CA ARG A 142 31.46 -38.81 -49.54
C ARG A 142 29.96 -38.53 -49.41
N LYS A 143 29.16 -39.05 -50.35
CA LYS A 143 27.69 -39.06 -50.20
C LYS A 143 27.32 -39.89 -48.97
N ASN A 144 26.35 -39.41 -48.18
CA ASN A 144 25.80 -40.08 -47.00
C ASN A 144 26.79 -40.30 -45.84
N THR A 145 27.58 -39.29 -45.47
CA THR A 145 28.46 -39.33 -44.30
C THR A 145 28.00 -38.38 -43.18
N PHE A 146 28.08 -38.85 -41.94
CA PHE A 146 27.80 -38.07 -40.72
C PHE A 146 29.10 -37.64 -40.00
N LEU A 147 30.26 -37.80 -40.65
CA LEU A 147 31.57 -37.51 -40.07
C LEU A 147 32.02 -36.08 -40.38
N GLY A 148 32.92 -35.54 -39.55
CA GLY A 148 33.65 -34.29 -39.85
C GLY A 148 33.21 -33.05 -39.05
N LEU A 149 32.10 -33.13 -38.30
CA LEU A 149 31.72 -32.05 -37.38
C LEU A 149 32.63 -31.98 -36.15
N SER A 150 32.87 -30.75 -35.68
CA SER A 150 33.54 -30.48 -34.41
C SER A 150 32.52 -30.29 -33.28
N ASN A 151 32.96 -30.47 -32.03
CA ASN A 151 32.19 -30.20 -30.83
C ASN A 151 32.40 -28.78 -30.26
N TYR A 152 33.20 -27.94 -30.91
CA TYR A 152 33.40 -26.55 -30.50
C TYR A 152 32.26 -25.67 -30.99
N CYS A 153 31.67 -24.82 -30.13
CA CYS A 153 30.55 -23.95 -30.50
C CYS A 153 30.80 -23.14 -31.77
N LYS A 154 32.03 -22.65 -31.98
CA LYS A 154 32.43 -21.82 -33.13
C LYS A 154 32.41 -22.56 -34.48
N SER A 155 32.37 -23.90 -34.50
CA SER A 155 32.25 -24.64 -35.77
C SER A 155 30.87 -24.51 -36.40
N CYS A 156 29.84 -24.27 -35.57
CA CYS A 156 28.46 -24.16 -36.02
C CYS A 156 27.85 -22.77 -35.77
N HIS A 157 28.33 -22.05 -34.76
CA HIS A 157 27.80 -20.74 -34.36
C HIS A 157 28.79 -19.60 -34.63
N ALA A 158 28.28 -18.52 -35.22
CA ALA A 158 29.05 -17.31 -35.43
C ALA A 158 29.32 -16.57 -34.10
N ASP A 159 30.55 -16.08 -33.93
CA ASP A 159 30.93 -15.28 -32.77
C ASP A 159 30.50 -13.82 -32.94
N VAL A 160 29.37 -13.47 -32.33
CA VAL A 160 28.82 -12.11 -32.32
C VAL A 160 29.67 -11.13 -31.50
N HIS A 161 30.61 -11.62 -30.68
CA HIS A 161 31.52 -10.78 -29.91
C HIS A 161 32.79 -10.41 -30.71
N LEU A 162 32.91 -10.90 -31.95
CA LEU A 162 34.04 -10.59 -32.85
C LEU A 162 35.41 -10.83 -32.20
N GLY A 163 35.54 -11.88 -31.38
CA GLY A 163 36.76 -12.23 -30.66
C GLY A 163 37.11 -11.32 -29.47
N ALA A 164 36.25 -10.37 -29.08
CA ALA A 164 36.49 -9.52 -27.91
C ALA A 164 36.39 -10.30 -26.58
N LEU A 165 35.60 -11.37 -26.59
CA LEU A 165 35.47 -12.34 -25.51
C LEU A 165 36.21 -13.62 -25.91
N GLY A 166 36.74 -14.34 -24.92
CA GLY A 166 37.53 -15.57 -25.17
C GLY A 166 36.74 -16.66 -25.89
N SER A 167 37.40 -17.77 -26.23
CA SER A 167 36.78 -18.88 -26.97
C SER A 167 35.82 -19.75 -26.15
N GLN A 168 35.80 -19.62 -24.82
CA GLN A 168 34.97 -20.41 -23.92
C GLN A 168 33.55 -19.83 -23.81
N CYS A 169 32.71 -20.12 -24.81
CA CYS A 169 31.33 -19.64 -24.89
C CYS A 169 30.47 -20.09 -23.68
N SER A 170 30.74 -21.28 -23.15
CA SER A 170 30.01 -21.90 -22.04
C SER A 170 30.16 -21.17 -20.69
N ASN A 171 31.15 -20.29 -20.57
CA ASN A 171 31.30 -19.46 -19.36
C ASN A 171 30.14 -18.46 -19.20
N CYS A 172 29.44 -18.12 -20.30
CA CYS A 172 28.35 -17.15 -20.29
C CYS A 172 27.05 -17.73 -20.87
N HIS A 173 27.16 -18.55 -21.92
CA HIS A 173 26.02 -19.10 -22.64
C HIS A 173 25.79 -20.56 -22.30
N SER A 174 24.58 -21.06 -22.59
CA SER A 174 24.21 -22.45 -22.38
C SER A 174 23.65 -23.06 -23.65
N THR A 175 23.59 -24.39 -23.70
CA THR A 175 22.95 -25.13 -24.79
C THR A 175 21.42 -24.94 -24.83
N GLU A 176 20.81 -24.37 -23.79
CA GLU A 176 19.41 -23.90 -23.79
C GLU A 176 19.22 -22.62 -24.63
N GLY A 177 20.28 -21.83 -24.81
CA GLY A 177 20.24 -20.61 -25.61
C GLY A 177 21.40 -19.65 -25.32
N PHE A 178 21.74 -18.86 -26.35
CA PHE A 178 22.73 -17.78 -26.24
C PHE A 178 22.18 -16.54 -25.53
N LYS A 179 20.85 -16.34 -25.53
CA LYS A 179 20.18 -15.22 -24.85
C LYS A 179 19.05 -15.74 -23.97
N PRO A 180 18.96 -15.31 -22.70
CA PRO A 180 19.97 -14.52 -21.97
C PRO A 180 21.24 -15.33 -21.69
N ALA A 181 22.37 -14.65 -21.46
CA ALA A 181 23.62 -15.28 -21.04
C ALA A 181 23.53 -15.71 -19.56
N LYS A 182 22.77 -16.78 -19.29
CA LYS A 182 22.39 -17.21 -17.92
C LYS A 182 23.58 -17.48 -16.99
N SER A 183 24.73 -17.86 -17.54
CA SER A 183 25.91 -18.19 -16.74
C SER A 183 26.77 -16.96 -16.39
N PHE A 184 26.48 -15.81 -17.00
CA PHE A 184 27.19 -14.57 -16.72
C PHE A 184 26.61 -13.86 -15.50
N ASP A 185 27.47 -13.50 -14.55
CA ASP A 185 27.10 -12.85 -13.30
C ASP A 185 27.91 -11.58 -13.08
N HIS A 186 27.24 -10.42 -13.05
CA HIS A 186 27.85 -9.12 -12.83
C HIS A 186 28.50 -8.98 -11.45
N ASN A 187 28.06 -9.74 -10.44
CA ASN A 187 28.65 -9.71 -9.10
C ASN A 187 30.08 -10.23 -9.06
N LYS A 188 30.49 -11.01 -10.07
CA LYS A 188 31.86 -11.52 -10.24
C LYS A 188 32.76 -10.58 -11.04
N THR A 189 32.25 -9.42 -11.44
CA THR A 189 32.99 -8.43 -12.23
C THR A 189 33.49 -7.29 -11.35
N ALA A 190 34.38 -6.46 -11.89
CA ALA A 190 34.92 -5.29 -11.19
C ALA A 190 33.87 -4.21 -10.89
N TYR A 191 32.73 -4.22 -11.60
CA TYR A 191 31.60 -3.32 -11.35
C TYR A 191 30.36 -4.15 -10.99
N GLN A 192 30.14 -4.31 -9.70
CA GLN A 192 28.96 -5.00 -9.17
C GLN A 192 27.73 -4.11 -9.33
N LEU A 193 26.67 -4.64 -9.95
CA LEU A 193 25.43 -3.91 -10.13
C LEU A 193 24.65 -3.88 -8.81
N ASN A 194 24.69 -2.76 -8.11
CA ASN A 194 23.95 -2.53 -6.87
C ASN A 194 22.82 -1.50 -7.05
N GLY A 195 21.79 -1.60 -6.20
CA GLY A 195 20.66 -0.69 -6.23
C GLY A 195 20.03 -0.58 -7.61
N LYS A 196 19.80 0.64 -8.09
CA LYS A 196 19.17 0.91 -9.39
C LYS A 196 20.04 0.57 -10.59
N HIS A 197 21.34 0.33 -10.43
CA HIS A 197 22.19 -0.08 -11.54
C HIS A 197 21.83 -1.47 -12.08
N SER A 198 21.25 -2.36 -11.27
CA SER A 198 20.82 -3.70 -11.73
C SER A 198 19.63 -3.67 -12.67
N GLU A 199 18.87 -2.56 -12.69
CA GLU A 199 17.72 -2.36 -13.57
C GLU A 199 18.11 -1.70 -14.90
N VAL A 200 19.36 -1.27 -15.04
CA VAL A 200 19.84 -0.56 -16.23
C VAL A 200 20.08 -1.54 -17.38
N LYS A 201 19.55 -1.23 -18.56
CA LYS A 201 19.78 -2.04 -19.77
C LYS A 201 21.27 -2.08 -20.12
N CYS A 202 21.75 -3.25 -20.56
CA CYS A 202 23.15 -3.48 -20.88
C CYS A 202 23.75 -2.45 -21.84
N ASP A 203 22.99 -1.99 -22.84
CA ASP A 203 23.45 -1.03 -23.87
C ASP A 203 23.78 0.36 -23.33
N LYS A 204 23.26 0.72 -22.15
CA LYS A 204 23.54 2.01 -21.50
C LYS A 204 24.97 2.08 -20.94
N CYS A 205 25.51 0.95 -20.49
CA CYS A 205 26.89 0.84 -20.03
C CYS A 205 27.79 0.28 -21.14
N HIS A 206 27.36 -0.83 -21.75
CA HIS A 206 28.04 -1.52 -22.85
C HIS A 206 27.51 -1.00 -24.19
N LYS A 207 28.01 0.17 -24.62
CA LYS A 207 27.58 0.81 -25.87
C LYS A 207 27.82 -0.09 -27.09
N ILE A 208 26.92 0.02 -28.06
CA ILE A 208 27.03 -0.65 -29.36
C ILE A 208 27.77 0.30 -30.31
N GLU A 209 28.86 -0.19 -30.89
CA GLU A 209 29.68 0.51 -31.90
C GLU A 209 29.78 -0.34 -33.17
N LYS A 210 30.18 0.26 -34.29
CA LYS A 210 30.42 -0.50 -35.52
C LYS A 210 31.87 -0.98 -35.56
N ARG A 211 32.08 -2.29 -35.67
CA ARG A 211 33.39 -2.91 -35.87
C ARG A 211 33.35 -3.78 -37.13
N ASN A 212 34.22 -3.47 -38.10
CA ASN A 212 34.27 -4.14 -39.40
C ASN A 212 32.89 -4.18 -40.11
N GLY A 213 32.15 -3.07 -40.05
CA GLY A 213 30.82 -2.95 -40.67
C GLY A 213 29.68 -3.68 -39.95
N LYS A 214 29.95 -4.34 -38.82
CA LYS A 214 28.93 -5.04 -38.00
C LYS A 214 28.75 -4.35 -36.65
N ASP A 215 27.56 -4.47 -36.09
CA ASP A 215 27.28 -4.01 -34.73
C ASP A 215 28.06 -4.85 -33.72
N PHE A 216 28.77 -4.17 -32.82
CA PHE A 216 29.63 -4.75 -31.80
C PHE A 216 29.33 -4.10 -30.46
N GLN A 217 28.89 -4.89 -29.50
CA GLN A 217 28.65 -4.41 -28.14
C GLN A 217 29.95 -4.47 -27.33
N LYS A 218 30.41 -3.33 -26.83
CA LYS A 218 31.68 -3.21 -26.13
C LYS A 218 31.56 -3.63 -24.67
N PHE A 219 32.02 -4.85 -24.36
CA PHE A 219 31.99 -5.40 -23.00
C PHE A 219 33.24 -5.10 -22.14
N LYS A 220 34.36 -4.69 -22.75
CA LYS A 220 35.64 -4.45 -22.07
C LYS A 220 36.11 -2.99 -22.20
N GLY A 221 36.89 -2.54 -21.21
CA GLY A 221 37.53 -1.22 -21.24
C GLY A 221 36.57 -0.05 -21.01
N ILE A 222 35.53 -0.26 -20.20
CA ILE A 222 34.62 0.80 -19.76
C ILE A 222 35.20 1.45 -18.51
N GLN A 223 35.18 2.78 -18.45
CA GLN A 223 35.59 3.54 -17.28
C GLN A 223 34.43 3.60 -16.28
N PHE A 224 34.68 3.25 -15.02
CA PHE A 224 33.67 3.21 -13.95
C PHE A 224 34.22 3.64 -12.58
N THR A 225 35.40 4.27 -12.55
CA THR A 225 36.09 4.66 -11.30
C THR A 225 35.41 5.83 -10.59
N SER A 226 34.62 6.63 -11.30
CA SER A 226 33.85 7.75 -10.75
C SER A 226 32.42 7.71 -11.28
N CYS A 227 31.48 8.21 -10.47
CA CYS A 227 30.10 8.44 -10.89
C CYS A 227 30.04 9.32 -12.15
N GLU A 228 30.97 10.26 -12.31
CA GLU A 228 31.08 11.17 -13.47
C GLU A 228 31.37 10.45 -14.80
N ASN A 229 31.88 9.21 -14.76
CA ASN A 229 32.08 8.44 -15.98
C ASN A 229 30.76 8.08 -16.67
N CYS A 230 29.63 8.14 -15.95
CA CYS A 230 28.30 7.82 -16.48
C CYS A 230 27.25 8.90 -16.17
N HIS A 231 27.40 9.66 -15.09
CA HIS A 231 26.44 10.67 -14.62
C HIS A 231 27.00 12.08 -14.76
N ASN A 232 26.14 13.03 -15.12
CA ASN A 232 26.52 14.44 -15.15
C ASN A 232 26.38 15.04 -13.75
N ASP A 233 27.39 15.78 -13.29
CA ASP A 233 27.31 16.53 -12.03
C ASP A 233 26.50 17.81 -12.21
N ILE A 234 25.27 17.80 -11.69
CA ILE A 234 24.39 18.98 -11.69
C ILE A 234 24.85 20.08 -10.72
N HIS A 235 25.77 19.78 -9.81
CA HIS A 235 26.29 20.73 -8.84
C HIS A 235 27.46 21.56 -9.38
N GLN A 236 27.90 21.29 -10.61
CA GLN A 236 28.97 22.04 -11.28
C GLN A 236 30.28 22.05 -10.48
N GLY A 237 30.62 20.92 -9.86
CA GLY A 237 31.87 20.71 -9.11
C GLY A 237 31.88 21.27 -7.68
N LYS A 238 30.80 21.90 -7.21
CA LYS A 238 30.76 22.60 -5.91
C LYS A 238 30.92 21.69 -4.68
N PHE A 239 30.65 20.40 -4.80
CA PHE A 239 30.76 19.42 -3.71
C PHE A 239 31.88 18.39 -3.92
N GLY A 240 32.72 18.58 -4.93
CA GLY A 240 33.74 17.61 -5.34
C GLY A 240 33.14 16.36 -6.01
N LYS A 241 34.00 15.36 -6.25
CA LYS A 241 33.69 14.18 -7.08
C LYS A 241 33.12 12.98 -6.31
N ASP A 242 33.09 13.06 -4.99
CA ASP A 242 32.71 11.95 -4.12
C ASP A 242 31.20 11.91 -3.90
N CYS A 243 30.46 11.60 -4.98
CA CYS A 243 29.00 11.65 -5.00
C CYS A 243 28.37 10.76 -3.92
N GLN A 244 29.01 9.65 -3.54
CA GLN A 244 28.50 8.67 -2.57
C GLN A 244 28.49 9.18 -1.11
N LYS A 245 29.11 10.34 -0.84
CA LYS A 245 28.91 11.06 0.43
C LYS A 245 27.45 11.43 0.60
N CYS A 246 26.81 11.90 -0.48
CA CYS A 246 25.44 12.40 -0.43
C CYS A 246 24.46 11.43 -1.10
N HIS A 247 24.80 10.81 -2.21
CA HIS A 247 23.88 9.99 -2.99
C HIS A 247 24.01 8.49 -2.66
N VAL A 248 22.90 7.76 -2.79
CA VAL A 248 22.87 6.29 -2.66
C VAL A 248 22.49 5.63 -3.98
N THR A 249 23.01 4.43 -4.22
CA THR A 249 22.76 3.69 -5.47
C THR A 249 21.36 3.11 -5.55
N THR A 250 20.62 3.01 -4.43
CA THR A 250 19.19 2.64 -4.41
C THR A 250 18.27 3.75 -4.97
N GLY A 251 18.78 4.97 -5.08
CA GLY A 251 18.08 6.09 -5.71
C GLY A 251 18.90 7.36 -5.60
N PHE A 252 19.35 7.91 -6.73
CA PHE A 252 20.24 9.08 -6.72
C PHE A 252 19.57 10.34 -6.14
N GLY A 253 18.24 10.45 -6.22
CA GLY A 253 17.48 11.53 -5.56
C GLY A 253 17.32 11.36 -4.04
N GLN A 254 17.67 10.20 -3.48
CA GLN A 254 17.73 9.99 -2.04
C GLN A 254 19.09 10.46 -1.55
N ILE A 255 19.09 11.53 -0.75
CA ILE A 255 20.31 12.10 -0.18
C ILE A 255 20.47 11.60 1.25
N LYS A 256 21.68 11.15 1.61
CA LYS A 256 22.08 10.85 2.98
C LYS A 256 22.07 12.14 3.79
N SER A 257 21.08 12.31 4.66
CA SER A 257 21.04 13.42 5.62
C SER A 257 22.25 13.34 6.57
N GLY A 258 22.90 14.47 6.84
CA GLY A 258 23.96 14.60 7.87
C GLY A 258 25.39 14.79 7.39
N GLN A 259 25.66 14.81 6.07
CA GLN A 259 27.02 15.06 5.56
C GLN A 259 27.32 16.54 5.28
N PHE A 260 26.29 17.38 5.12
CA PHE A 260 26.44 18.83 5.07
C PHE A 260 26.06 19.43 6.42
N ASP A 261 27.01 20.12 7.05
CA ASP A 261 26.82 20.71 8.38
C ASP A 261 26.29 22.14 8.29
N HIS A 262 24.98 22.31 8.47
CA HIS A 262 24.34 23.62 8.52
C HIS A 262 24.78 24.48 9.72
N ASN A 263 25.46 23.93 10.74
CA ASN A 263 26.02 24.75 11.81
C ASN A 263 27.15 25.66 11.36
N LYS A 264 27.75 25.36 10.20
CA LYS A 264 28.80 26.17 9.56
C LYS A 264 28.25 27.25 8.62
N THR A 265 26.93 27.35 8.48
CA THR A 265 26.28 28.36 7.64
C THR A 265 25.56 29.42 8.49
N ASN A 266 25.07 30.46 7.83
CA ASN A 266 24.30 31.53 8.48
C ASN A 266 22.86 31.13 8.82
N TYR A 267 22.45 29.89 8.49
CA TYR A 267 21.12 29.37 8.82
C TYR A 267 21.27 27.99 9.45
N LYS A 268 21.29 27.97 10.78
CA LYS A 268 21.37 26.75 11.57
C LYS A 268 20.00 26.09 11.61
N LEU A 269 19.92 24.82 11.25
CA LEU A 269 18.67 24.07 11.34
C LEU A 269 18.38 23.77 12.81
N ILE A 270 17.27 24.30 13.32
CA ILE A 270 16.77 24.06 14.67
C ILE A 270 15.29 23.66 14.63
N GLY A 271 14.85 22.92 15.65
CA GLY A 271 13.48 22.43 15.73
C GLY A 271 13.09 21.59 14.52
N LYS A 272 11.92 21.86 13.95
CA LYS A 272 11.36 21.13 12.80
C LYS A 272 12.17 21.31 11.52
N HIS A 273 12.99 22.34 11.40
CA HIS A 273 13.84 22.54 10.22
C HIS A 273 14.91 21.45 10.06
N ILE A 274 15.28 20.74 11.14
CA ILE A 274 16.27 19.64 11.12
C ILE A 274 15.79 18.48 10.25
N GLU A 275 14.48 18.24 10.21
CA GLU A 275 13.87 17.10 9.51
C GLU A 275 13.50 17.43 8.05
N VAL A 276 13.65 18.69 7.64
CA VAL A 276 13.26 19.17 6.31
C VAL A 276 14.28 18.73 5.26
N LYS A 277 13.79 18.24 4.12
CA LYS A 277 14.64 17.87 2.99
C LYS A 277 15.30 19.12 2.38
N CYS A 278 16.54 19.01 1.93
CA CYS A 278 17.30 20.12 1.33
C CYS A 278 16.52 20.86 0.22
N ASN A 279 15.81 20.10 -0.63
CA ASN A 279 15.06 20.64 -1.76
C ASN A 279 13.80 21.41 -1.36
N SER A 280 13.27 21.23 -0.14
CA SER A 280 12.15 22.03 0.36
C SER A 280 12.53 23.49 0.61
N CYS A 281 13.81 23.74 0.92
CA CYS A 281 14.33 25.10 1.07
C CYS A 281 15.00 25.60 -0.22
N HIS A 282 15.86 24.78 -0.83
CA HIS A 282 16.70 25.22 -1.95
C HIS A 282 16.13 24.93 -3.34
N GLY A 283 15.00 24.23 -3.45
CA GLY A 283 14.46 23.79 -4.74
C GLY A 283 15.44 22.94 -5.53
N SER A 284 15.55 23.19 -6.83
CA SER A 284 16.45 22.45 -7.74
C SER A 284 17.92 22.87 -7.61
N ASN A 285 18.21 24.06 -7.07
CA ASN A 285 19.57 24.57 -6.94
C ASN A 285 19.96 24.66 -5.46
N VAL A 286 20.46 23.55 -4.93
CA VAL A 286 20.94 23.40 -3.54
C VAL A 286 22.07 24.35 -3.14
N THR A 287 22.68 25.07 -4.09
CA THR A 287 23.78 26.01 -3.81
C THR A 287 23.37 27.48 -3.90
N ALA A 288 22.11 27.75 -4.25
CA ALA A 288 21.60 29.12 -4.29
C ALA A 288 21.54 29.70 -2.87
N LYS A 289 21.96 30.97 -2.73
CA LYS A 289 21.74 31.73 -1.50
C LYS A 289 20.26 32.05 -1.37
N LEU A 290 19.67 31.66 -0.25
CA LEU A 290 18.27 31.94 0.09
C LEU A 290 18.20 33.15 1.02
N LYS A 291 17.10 33.92 0.92
CA LYS A 291 16.70 34.83 2.00
C LYS A 291 16.13 33.97 3.13
N HIS A 292 16.53 34.26 4.36
CA HIS A 292 16.21 33.43 5.52
C HIS A 292 16.17 34.23 6.82
N THR A 293 16.02 35.56 6.74
CA THR A 293 16.05 36.44 7.90
C THR A 293 14.69 36.51 8.56
N LEU A 294 13.62 36.42 7.77
CA LEU A 294 12.24 36.44 8.23
C LEU A 294 11.58 35.09 8.00
N CYS A 295 10.68 34.68 8.89
CA CYS A 295 9.86 33.48 8.70
C CYS A 295 9.13 33.54 7.34
N LEU A 296 8.71 34.74 6.93
CA LEU A 296 8.00 35.00 5.68
C LEU A 296 8.86 34.88 4.41
N ASP A 297 10.19 34.81 4.54
CA ASP A 297 11.07 34.53 3.40
C ASP A 297 10.85 33.10 2.86
N CYS A 298 10.32 32.20 3.71
CA CYS A 298 10.05 30.81 3.37
C CYS A 298 8.58 30.40 3.59
N HIS A 299 7.93 30.92 4.63
CA HIS A 299 6.56 30.58 5.00
C HIS A 299 5.58 31.64 4.50
N LYS A 300 4.41 31.20 4.06
CA LYS A 300 3.30 32.11 3.76
C LYS A 300 2.60 32.51 5.06
N ASP A 301 2.15 33.76 5.17
CA ASP A 301 1.28 34.17 6.27
C ASP A 301 -0.06 33.41 6.20
N TYR A 302 -0.27 32.52 7.16
CA TYR A 302 -1.50 31.76 7.32
C TYR A 302 -2.67 32.64 7.80
N HIS A 303 -2.37 33.73 8.50
CA HIS A 303 -3.36 34.62 9.12
C HIS A 303 -3.91 35.68 8.16
N LYS A 304 -3.43 35.70 6.90
CA LYS A 304 -3.89 36.58 5.82
C LYS A 304 -3.94 38.06 6.22
N GLY A 305 -2.94 38.53 6.96
CA GLY A 305 -2.83 39.92 7.38
C GLY A 305 -3.59 40.29 8.65
N SER A 306 -4.22 39.32 9.35
CA SER A 306 -4.94 39.58 10.62
C SER A 306 -4.06 40.22 11.69
N PHE A 307 -2.75 40.02 11.64
CA PHE A 307 -1.78 40.57 12.60
C PHE A 307 -0.87 41.64 11.99
N VAL A 308 -1.34 42.35 10.96
CA VAL A 308 -0.65 43.51 10.40
C VAL A 308 -1.02 44.76 11.20
N LYS A 309 -0.02 45.45 11.75
CA LYS A 309 -0.17 46.76 12.38
C LYS A 309 0.72 47.76 11.66
N GLU A 310 0.16 48.90 11.23
CA GLU A 310 0.90 49.96 10.51
C GLU A 310 1.66 49.45 9.28
N GLY A 311 1.07 48.48 8.56
CA GLY A 311 1.68 47.90 7.36
C GLY A 311 2.82 46.89 7.62
N LYS A 312 3.11 46.55 8.89
CA LYS A 312 4.08 45.53 9.26
C LYS A 312 3.39 44.34 9.93
N ILE A 313 3.71 43.14 9.46
CA ILE A 313 3.28 41.88 10.09
C ILE A 313 4.03 41.75 11.43
N LYS A 314 3.31 41.44 12.51
CA LYS A 314 3.91 41.17 13.83
C LYS A 314 4.92 40.03 13.74
N ASP A 315 5.94 40.06 14.60
CA ASP A 315 6.95 38.99 14.61
C ASP A 315 6.29 37.64 14.92
N CYS A 316 6.50 36.67 14.03
CA CYS A 316 5.94 35.32 14.17
C CYS A 316 6.42 34.64 15.45
N THR A 317 7.62 35.00 15.94
CA THR A 317 8.26 34.39 17.11
C THR A 317 7.56 34.71 18.43
N GLU A 318 6.68 35.72 18.45
CA GLU A 318 5.84 36.00 19.62
C GLU A 318 4.79 34.92 19.87
N CYS A 319 4.35 34.23 18.81
CA CYS A 319 3.29 33.22 18.87
C CYS A 319 3.77 31.82 18.49
N HIS A 320 4.82 31.71 17.68
CA HIS A 320 5.29 30.45 17.12
C HIS A 320 6.78 30.24 17.38
N THR A 321 7.21 28.99 17.32
CA THR A 321 8.62 28.64 17.47
C THR A 321 9.03 27.68 16.37
N GLU A 322 10.33 27.45 16.24
CA GLU A 322 10.88 26.47 15.31
C GLU A 322 10.46 25.04 15.68
N LYS A 323 9.90 24.80 16.88
CA LYS A 323 9.30 23.50 17.26
C LYS A 323 7.95 23.26 16.55
N GLY A 324 7.30 24.30 16.05
CA GLY A 324 6.06 24.23 15.28
C GLY A 324 5.16 25.46 15.44
N PHE A 325 4.20 25.58 14.52
CA PHE A 325 3.17 26.63 14.55
C PHE A 325 2.00 26.30 15.49
N THR A 326 1.84 25.02 15.88
CA THR A 326 0.76 24.56 16.76
C THR A 326 1.33 23.66 17.87
N PRO A 327 0.95 23.88 19.14
CA PRO A 327 0.13 24.98 19.64
C PRO A 327 0.85 26.33 19.57
N SER A 328 0.07 27.42 19.55
CA SER A 328 0.59 28.79 19.67
C SER A 328 1.06 29.07 21.10
N LEU A 329 2.02 29.97 21.27
CA LEU A 329 2.43 30.56 22.55
C LEU A 329 1.42 31.58 23.10
N PHE A 330 0.36 31.88 22.34
CA PHE A 330 -0.69 32.82 22.75
C PHE A 330 -1.55 32.23 23.87
N THR A 331 -1.30 32.68 25.10
CA THR A 331 -1.96 32.17 26.31
C THR A 331 -3.29 32.85 26.60
N ILE A 332 -4.04 32.31 27.57
CA ILE A 332 -5.30 32.90 28.06
C ILE A 332 -5.03 34.26 28.70
N GLU A 333 -3.91 34.43 29.41
CA GLU A 333 -3.52 35.70 30.02
C GLU A 333 -3.33 36.77 28.94
N THR A 334 -2.63 36.44 27.85
CA THR A 334 -2.47 37.34 26.71
C THR A 334 -3.79 37.59 26.00
N HIS A 335 -4.66 36.58 25.86
CA HIS A 335 -6.01 36.76 25.32
C HIS A 335 -6.81 37.79 26.13
N ASN A 336 -6.79 37.69 27.47
CA ASN A 336 -7.57 38.54 28.37
C ASN A 336 -7.07 39.99 28.50
N GLN A 337 -5.96 40.34 27.83
CA GLN A 337 -5.55 41.73 27.62
C GLN A 337 -6.40 42.44 26.55
N ASN A 338 -7.16 41.68 25.76
CA ASN A 338 -8.07 42.20 24.75
C ASN A 338 -9.44 42.55 25.35
N LYS A 339 -10.26 43.26 24.55
CA LYS A 339 -11.58 43.75 25.01
C LYS A 339 -12.56 42.64 25.40
N PHE A 340 -12.47 41.46 24.76
CA PHE A 340 -13.27 40.29 25.13
C PHE A 340 -12.45 39.37 26.04
N GLN A 341 -12.78 39.35 27.33
CA GLN A 341 -12.12 38.51 28.32
C GLN A 341 -12.81 37.15 28.43
N LEU A 342 -12.04 36.07 28.40
CA LEU A 342 -12.50 34.71 28.65
C LEU A 342 -12.69 34.52 30.16
N ILE A 343 -13.90 34.86 30.63
CA ILE A 343 -14.32 34.73 32.03
C ILE A 343 -15.52 33.78 32.17
N GLY A 344 -15.69 33.24 33.37
CA GLY A 344 -16.75 32.29 33.67
C GLY A 344 -16.73 31.09 32.73
N SER A 345 -17.89 30.71 32.20
CA SER A 345 -18.04 29.54 31.32
C SER A 345 -17.26 29.63 30.01
N HIS A 346 -16.90 30.84 29.55
CA HIS A 346 -16.13 31.02 28.31
C HIS A 346 -14.70 30.49 28.43
N LEU A 347 -14.14 30.39 29.64
CA LEU A 347 -12.79 29.86 29.88
C LEU A 347 -12.66 28.39 29.45
N ALA A 348 -13.75 27.63 29.52
CA ALA A 348 -13.80 26.22 29.13
C ALA A 348 -14.09 26.00 27.63
N VAL A 349 -14.30 27.08 26.86
CA VAL A 349 -14.65 26.98 25.44
C VAL A 349 -13.37 26.88 24.60
N PRO A 350 -13.24 25.88 23.71
CA PRO A 350 -12.10 25.78 22.80
C PRO A 350 -12.00 27.01 21.89
N CYS A 351 -10.78 27.54 21.68
CA CYS A 351 -10.56 28.75 20.88
C CYS A 351 -11.18 28.67 19.47
N LYS A 352 -11.19 27.47 18.87
CA LYS A 352 -11.78 27.24 17.53
C LYS A 352 -13.27 27.56 17.47
N THR A 353 -14.01 27.42 18.57
CA THR A 353 -15.46 27.69 18.59
C THR A 353 -15.76 29.16 18.29
N CYS A 354 -14.84 30.06 18.64
CA CYS A 354 -14.95 31.49 18.34
C CYS A 354 -14.16 31.86 17.08
N HIS A 355 -12.93 31.36 16.97
CA HIS A 355 -11.98 31.82 15.96
C HIS A 355 -11.96 30.99 14.68
N PHE A 356 -12.64 29.85 14.60
CA PHE A 356 -12.67 29.02 13.40
C PHE A 356 -14.06 29.02 12.77
N LYS A 357 -14.15 29.52 11.54
CA LYS A 357 -15.39 29.46 10.75
C LYS A 357 -15.40 28.15 9.96
N GLU A 358 -16.17 27.18 10.44
CA GLU A 358 -16.31 25.85 9.83
C GLU A 358 -16.72 25.89 8.35
N VAL A 359 -17.61 26.83 7.97
CA VAL A 359 -18.09 26.99 6.58
C VAL A 359 -16.97 27.42 5.63
N GLU A 360 -16.13 28.37 6.07
CA GLU A 360 -15.01 28.91 5.28
C GLU A 360 -13.75 28.04 5.44
N LYS A 361 -13.70 27.16 6.45
CA LYS A 361 -12.51 26.41 6.91
C LYS A 361 -11.33 27.32 7.24
N GLU A 362 -11.62 28.48 7.82
CA GLU A 362 -10.63 29.54 8.04
C GLU A 362 -10.64 30.06 9.47
N TRP A 363 -9.45 30.42 9.95
CA TRP A 363 -9.27 31.07 11.24
C TRP A 363 -9.39 32.60 11.11
N HIS A 364 -10.16 33.20 12.00
CA HIS A 364 -10.39 34.64 12.13
C HIS A 364 -10.09 35.06 13.57
N PHE A 365 -9.03 35.84 13.76
CA PHE A 365 -8.56 36.24 15.09
C PHE A 365 -8.89 37.69 15.47
N VAL A 366 -9.36 38.48 14.52
CA VAL A 366 -9.62 39.92 14.70
C VAL A 366 -11.06 40.28 14.39
N GLN A 367 -11.53 41.38 14.99
CA GLN A 367 -12.84 41.98 14.74
C GLN A 367 -14.03 41.04 15.03
N LEU A 368 -13.90 40.16 16.01
CA LEU A 368 -15.05 39.43 16.54
C LEU A 368 -15.96 40.37 17.35
N GLY A 369 -17.27 40.12 17.29
CA GLY A 369 -18.24 40.81 18.14
C GLY A 369 -17.97 40.56 19.63
N GLN A 370 -18.41 41.49 20.46
CA GLN A 370 -18.17 41.47 21.91
C GLN A 370 -19.46 41.32 22.72
N ARG A 371 -20.62 41.50 22.09
CA ARG A 371 -21.91 41.37 22.75
C ARG A 371 -22.36 39.93 22.72
N CYS A 372 -23.14 39.52 23.71
CA CYS A 372 -23.69 38.17 23.79
C CYS A 372 -24.40 37.77 22.49
N ASN A 373 -25.16 38.69 21.89
CA ASN A 373 -25.93 38.45 20.68
C ASN A 373 -25.10 38.42 19.38
N ASP A 374 -23.82 38.79 19.44
CA ASP A 374 -22.92 38.65 18.30
C ASP A 374 -22.51 37.16 18.10
N CYS A 375 -22.68 36.32 19.14
CA CYS A 375 -22.37 34.88 19.09
C CYS A 375 -23.55 33.98 19.49
N HIS A 376 -24.43 34.42 20.38
CA HIS A 376 -25.57 33.65 20.89
C HIS A 376 -26.89 34.22 20.35
N LYS A 377 -27.79 33.34 19.89
CA LYS A 377 -29.15 33.76 19.52
C LYS A 377 -29.93 34.13 20.78
N ASN A 378 -30.64 35.26 20.75
CA ASN A 378 -31.61 35.58 21.78
C ASN A 378 -32.81 34.61 21.67
N ILE A 379 -32.97 33.73 22.66
CA ILE A 379 -34.06 32.74 22.73
C ILE A 379 -35.37 33.33 23.26
N HIS A 380 -35.35 34.54 23.82
CA HIS A 380 -36.52 35.21 24.36
C HIS A 380 -37.33 35.98 23.31
N GLY A 381 -36.74 36.25 22.14
CA GLY A 381 -37.38 37.08 21.10
C GLY A 381 -37.86 38.42 21.68
N ASP A 382 -39.11 38.78 21.37
CA ASP A 382 -39.75 40.04 21.79
C ASP A 382 -40.61 39.90 23.07
N GLU A 383 -40.58 38.75 23.75
CA GLU A 383 -41.38 38.50 24.98
C GLU A 383 -40.96 39.40 26.15
N ILE A 384 -39.69 39.79 26.20
CA ILE A 384 -39.16 40.69 27.22
C ILE A 384 -39.10 42.09 26.63
N LYS A 385 -39.92 43.00 27.18
CA LYS A 385 -39.95 44.40 26.75
C LYS A 385 -38.55 45.02 26.81
N ALA A 386 -38.21 45.83 25.81
CA ALA A 386 -36.92 46.50 25.69
C ALA A 386 -36.51 47.29 26.95
N LYS A 387 -37.47 47.82 27.72
CA LYS A 387 -37.18 48.51 29.00
C LYS A 387 -36.49 47.63 30.06
N PHE A 388 -36.56 46.30 29.96
CA PHE A 388 -35.96 45.37 30.92
C PHE A 388 -34.65 44.74 30.40
N ILE A 389 -34.58 44.41 29.11
CA ILE A 389 -33.40 43.78 28.48
C ILE A 389 -32.48 44.80 27.79
N GLY A 390 -32.87 46.07 27.69
CA GLY A 390 -32.16 47.08 26.93
C GLY A 390 -32.07 46.69 25.44
N ASN A 391 -30.89 46.82 24.85
CA ASN A 391 -30.60 46.41 23.48
C ASN A 391 -29.96 45.00 23.43
N ASN A 392 -30.70 43.97 23.89
CA ASN A 392 -30.20 42.60 24.07
C ASN A 392 -28.99 42.51 25.03
N GLU A 393 -29.00 43.32 26.09
CA GLU A 393 -28.00 43.25 27.14
C GLU A 393 -28.32 42.07 28.07
N CYS A 394 -27.93 40.87 27.65
CA CYS A 394 -28.20 39.64 28.39
C CYS A 394 -27.66 39.69 29.83
N SER A 395 -26.58 40.46 30.05
CA SER A 395 -25.96 40.69 31.37
C SER A 395 -26.88 41.38 32.38
N ASN A 396 -28.00 41.95 31.95
CA ASN A 396 -29.01 42.52 32.86
C ASN A 396 -29.74 41.43 33.67
N CYS A 397 -29.71 40.18 33.21
CA CYS A 397 -30.37 39.04 33.84
C CYS A 397 -29.43 37.84 34.04
N HIS A 398 -28.56 37.57 33.07
CA HIS A 398 -27.65 36.43 33.07
C HIS A 398 -26.24 36.84 33.52
N ASN A 399 -25.51 35.88 34.08
CA ASN A 399 -24.10 36.04 34.39
C ASN A 399 -23.28 34.96 33.66
N THR A 400 -22.04 35.27 33.31
CA THR A 400 -21.18 34.39 32.52
C THR A 400 -20.65 33.19 33.30
N GLU A 401 -20.62 33.25 34.63
CA GLU A 401 -20.19 32.15 35.50
C GLU A 401 -21.26 31.06 35.62
N THR A 402 -22.52 31.46 35.75
CA THR A 402 -23.69 30.61 36.02
C THR A 402 -24.89 31.10 35.21
N TRP A 403 -24.88 30.87 33.90
CA TRP A 403 -25.90 31.38 32.96
C TRP A 403 -27.35 31.04 33.36
N GLN A 404 -27.55 29.88 33.99
CA GLN A 404 -28.87 29.43 34.46
C GLN A 404 -29.37 30.17 35.70
N LYS A 405 -28.48 30.81 36.46
CA LYS A 405 -28.85 31.63 37.63
C LYS A 405 -29.19 33.04 37.14
N ILE A 406 -30.49 33.32 37.08
CA ILE A 406 -31.02 34.60 36.63
C ILE A 406 -31.07 35.55 37.82
N ASN A 407 -30.53 36.75 37.66
CA ASN A 407 -30.64 37.84 38.62
C ASN A 407 -31.55 38.93 38.05
N PHE A 408 -32.84 38.90 38.40
CA PHE A 408 -33.79 39.92 37.97
C PHE A 408 -34.68 40.35 39.14
N ASP A 409 -34.74 41.66 39.35
CA ASP A 409 -35.49 42.27 40.44
C ASP A 409 -36.96 42.51 40.04
N HIS A 410 -37.87 41.77 40.66
CA HIS A 410 -39.33 41.90 40.42
C HIS A 410 -39.93 43.17 41.00
N GLU A 411 -39.22 43.91 41.86
CA GLU A 411 -39.64 45.25 42.31
C GLU A 411 -39.71 46.25 41.15
N LYS A 412 -39.03 45.97 40.03
CA LYS A 412 -39.12 46.76 38.78
C LYS A 412 -40.40 46.48 37.99
N THR A 413 -41.25 45.58 38.46
CA THR A 413 -42.48 45.15 37.81
C THR A 413 -43.69 45.45 38.71
N GLU A 414 -44.89 45.40 38.13
CA GLU A 414 -46.14 45.56 38.89
C GLU A 414 -46.49 44.31 39.74
N PHE A 415 -45.73 43.21 39.61
CA PHE A 415 -45.96 41.96 40.32
C PHE A 415 -44.78 41.64 41.26
N ARG A 416 -44.88 42.14 42.50
CA ARG A 416 -43.86 41.93 43.54
C ARG A 416 -43.92 40.50 44.09
N LEU A 417 -42.78 39.82 44.18
CA LEU A 417 -42.69 38.47 44.73
C LEU A 417 -42.65 38.50 46.25
N LEU A 418 -43.81 38.38 46.89
CA LEU A 418 -43.94 38.37 48.35
C LEU A 418 -43.88 36.94 48.92
N GLY A 419 -43.37 36.83 50.15
CA GLY A 419 -43.29 35.56 50.90
C GLY A 419 -42.58 34.45 50.11
N LYS A 420 -43.22 33.28 50.00
CA LYS A 420 -42.64 32.10 49.32
C LYS A 420 -42.44 32.28 47.82
N HIS A 421 -43.12 33.23 47.19
CA HIS A 421 -42.93 33.51 45.77
C HIS A 421 -41.53 34.07 45.48
N GLY A 422 -40.88 34.72 46.44
CA GLY A 422 -39.51 35.25 46.28
C GLY A 422 -38.44 34.17 46.07
N THR A 423 -38.75 32.91 46.42
CA THR A 423 -37.86 31.75 46.19
C THR A 423 -38.34 30.83 45.07
N ALA A 424 -39.44 31.17 44.40
CA ALA A 424 -39.97 30.36 43.30
C ALA A 424 -39.03 30.43 42.09
N ALA A 425 -38.83 29.30 41.41
CA ALA A 425 -38.12 29.29 40.15
C ALA A 425 -38.91 30.08 39.10
N CYS A 426 -38.22 30.84 38.24
CA CYS A 426 -38.89 31.65 37.21
C CYS A 426 -39.84 30.80 36.33
N SER A 427 -39.47 29.55 36.05
CA SER A 427 -40.28 28.62 35.23
C SER A 427 -41.59 28.17 35.87
N THR A 428 -41.77 28.38 37.18
CA THR A 428 -43.04 28.12 37.87
C THR A 428 -44.12 29.10 37.44
N CYS A 429 -43.74 30.33 37.12
CA CYS A 429 -44.65 31.38 36.66
C CYS A 429 -44.54 31.62 35.14
N HIS A 430 -43.33 31.54 34.60
CA HIS A 430 -43.03 31.75 33.18
C HIS A 430 -42.91 30.42 32.44
N GLU A 431 -44.00 30.01 31.79
CA GLU A 431 -44.09 28.72 31.10
C GLU A 431 -43.10 28.62 29.93
N LYS A 432 -42.53 27.42 29.78
CA LYS A 432 -41.78 27.02 28.58
C LYS A 432 -42.74 26.34 27.61
N LYS A 433 -42.98 26.93 26.44
CA LYS A 433 -43.65 26.22 25.34
C LYS A 433 -42.61 25.66 24.38
N LYS A 434 -42.83 24.43 23.93
CA LYS A 434 -42.01 23.78 22.90
C LYS A 434 -42.88 23.61 21.66
N ASN A 435 -42.65 24.46 20.65
CA ASN A 435 -43.25 24.30 19.33
C ASN A 435 -42.12 23.96 18.34
N ASN A 436 -42.22 22.83 17.64
CA ASN A 436 -41.32 22.40 16.56
C ASN A 436 -39.85 22.85 16.76
N GLU A 437 -39.21 22.33 17.80
CA GLU A 437 -37.78 22.54 18.17
C GLU A 437 -37.40 23.88 18.83
N GLU A 438 -38.25 24.91 18.78
CA GLU A 438 -37.97 26.20 19.45
C GLU A 438 -38.61 26.23 20.86
N ILE A 439 -37.77 26.40 21.89
CA ILE A 439 -38.21 26.61 23.27
C ILE A 439 -38.43 28.12 23.45
N THR A 440 -39.67 28.55 23.57
CA THR A 440 -40.01 29.93 23.91
C THR A 440 -40.47 30.01 25.36
N ILE A 441 -39.90 30.94 26.12
CA ILE A 441 -40.32 31.22 27.50
C ILE A 441 -41.25 32.42 27.46
N LYS A 442 -42.50 32.24 27.90
CA LYS A 442 -43.50 33.31 27.89
C LYS A 442 -43.33 34.21 29.11
N PHE A 443 -43.05 35.49 28.88
CA PHE A 443 -42.93 36.49 29.93
C PHE A 443 -44.12 37.46 29.96
N ALA A 444 -44.87 37.59 28.86
CA ALA A 444 -45.83 38.69 28.69
C ALA A 444 -47.26 38.46 29.21
N SER A 445 -47.58 37.35 29.92
CA SER A 445 -49.00 37.03 30.22
C SER A 445 -49.23 36.16 31.46
N VAL A 446 -48.56 36.46 32.59
CA VAL A 446 -48.90 35.80 33.87
C VAL A 446 -49.95 36.67 34.57
N THR A 447 -51.11 36.08 34.87
CA THR A 447 -52.15 36.76 35.64
C THR A 447 -51.68 37.00 37.08
N THR A 448 -52.06 38.13 37.67
CA THR A 448 -51.73 38.49 39.05
C THR A 448 -52.71 37.89 40.06
N LEU A 449 -53.78 37.25 39.59
CA LEU A 449 -54.80 36.62 40.42
C LEU A 449 -54.29 35.27 40.96
N CYS A 450 -54.49 35.02 42.25
CA CYS A 450 -54.09 33.77 42.91
C CYS A 450 -54.60 32.52 42.16
N GLU A 451 -55.83 32.57 41.64
CA GLU A 451 -56.49 31.47 40.94
C GLU A 451 -55.87 31.12 39.59
N GLY A 452 -55.07 32.02 39.03
CA GLY A 452 -54.32 31.78 37.82
C GLY A 452 -53.20 30.76 37.98
N CYS A 453 -52.72 30.56 39.21
CA CYS A 453 -51.64 29.63 39.51
C CYS A 453 -52.04 28.60 40.58
N HIS A 454 -52.98 28.94 41.47
CA HIS A 454 -53.39 28.12 42.59
C HIS A 454 -54.86 27.74 42.48
N ARG A 455 -55.14 26.45 42.57
CA ARG A 455 -56.52 25.95 42.57
C ARG A 455 -57.25 26.39 43.85
N ASP A 456 -58.43 26.98 43.71
CA ASP A 456 -59.32 27.24 44.84
C ASP A 456 -59.85 25.92 45.42
N VAL A 457 -59.39 25.58 46.62
CA VAL A 457 -59.85 24.39 47.36
C VAL A 457 -61.15 24.63 48.13
N HIS A 458 -61.61 25.88 48.22
CA HIS A 458 -62.84 26.26 48.89
C HIS A 458 -64.05 26.26 47.97
N VAL A 459 -63.88 25.93 46.69
CA VAL A 459 -64.95 25.80 45.69
C VAL A 459 -65.88 27.01 45.67
N ALA A 460 -65.30 28.21 45.62
CA ALA A 460 -66.01 29.49 45.60
C ALA A 460 -66.88 29.79 46.83
N GLN A 461 -66.76 29.04 47.94
CA GLN A 461 -67.50 29.32 49.18
C GLN A 461 -67.27 30.74 49.69
N PHE A 462 -66.11 31.35 49.44
CA PHE A 462 -65.77 32.69 49.92
C PHE A 462 -65.86 33.78 48.84
N LYS A 463 -66.39 33.48 47.65
CA LYS A 463 -66.52 34.44 46.55
C LYS A 463 -67.47 35.58 46.94
N VAL A 464 -67.07 36.83 46.65
CA VAL A 464 -67.90 38.03 46.85
C VAL A 464 -67.85 38.85 45.57
N ALA A 465 -69.01 39.22 45.00
CA ALA A 465 -69.12 39.97 43.74
C ALA A 465 -68.22 39.38 42.62
N ASP A 466 -68.29 38.05 42.45
CA ASP A 466 -67.49 37.28 41.50
C ASP A 466 -65.95 37.34 41.65
N LYS A 467 -65.44 37.82 42.78
CA LYS A 467 -64.01 37.81 43.10
C LYS A 467 -63.70 36.90 44.28
N ASN A 468 -62.70 36.05 44.09
CA ASN A 468 -62.09 35.25 45.16
C ASN A 468 -60.84 35.98 45.66
N ASP A 469 -61.03 36.78 46.71
CA ASP A 469 -59.94 37.49 47.38
C ASP A 469 -59.36 36.61 48.50
N CYS A 470 -58.34 35.84 48.13
CA CYS A 470 -57.61 34.92 49.01
C CYS A 470 -56.85 35.66 50.12
N GLU A 471 -56.39 36.88 49.86
CA GLU A 471 -55.55 37.67 50.77
C GLU A 471 -56.30 38.20 51.99
N ARG A 472 -57.64 38.13 51.99
CA ARG A 472 -58.46 38.40 53.20
C ARG A 472 -58.17 37.42 54.33
N CYS A 473 -57.79 36.19 53.99
CA CYS A 473 -57.56 35.12 54.96
C CYS A 473 -56.12 34.62 54.95
N HIS A 474 -55.52 34.49 53.77
CA HIS A 474 -54.20 33.89 53.57
C HIS A 474 -53.10 34.96 53.44
N THR A 475 -51.85 34.53 53.63
CA THR A 475 -50.64 35.36 53.43
C THR A 475 -49.74 34.72 52.37
N PHE A 476 -48.73 35.44 51.91
CA PHE A 476 -47.80 34.96 50.91
C PHE A 476 -46.76 33.96 51.46
N ASP A 477 -46.66 33.80 52.77
CA ASP A 477 -45.70 32.89 53.41
C ASP A 477 -46.21 31.46 53.50
N ASN A 478 -47.52 31.29 53.64
CA ASN A 478 -48.20 30.00 53.71
C ASN A 478 -49.72 30.13 53.56
N TRP A 479 -50.36 29.04 53.15
CA TRP A 479 -51.81 28.95 52.99
C TRP A 479 -52.60 28.84 54.30
N LYS A 480 -51.99 29.02 55.48
CA LYS A 480 -52.78 29.04 56.73
C LYS A 480 -53.62 30.33 56.75
N PRO A 481 -54.89 30.27 57.18
CA PRO A 481 -55.78 31.42 57.20
C PRO A 481 -55.48 32.34 58.39
N VAL A 482 -54.27 32.88 58.49
CA VAL A 482 -53.80 33.64 59.67
C VAL A 482 -54.52 34.98 59.87
N LYS A 483 -55.13 35.52 58.81
CA LYS A 483 -55.92 36.76 58.89
C LYS A 483 -57.40 36.50 59.20
N PHE A 484 -57.84 35.24 59.15
CA PHE A 484 -59.22 34.89 59.41
C PHE A 484 -59.49 34.92 60.91
N ASP A 485 -60.55 35.61 61.27
CA ASP A 485 -60.92 35.87 62.66
C ASP A 485 -62.36 35.37 62.88
N HIS A 486 -62.50 34.33 63.71
CA HIS A 486 -63.79 33.74 64.02
C HIS A 486 -64.72 34.68 64.79
N GLU A 487 -64.18 35.64 65.54
CA GLU A 487 -64.98 36.61 66.31
C GLU A 487 -65.78 37.55 65.40
N LYS A 488 -65.37 37.68 64.13
CA LYS A 488 -66.06 38.48 63.11
C LYS A 488 -67.11 37.70 62.33
N THR A 489 -67.36 36.45 62.70
CA THR A 489 -68.32 35.59 62.02
C THR A 489 -69.66 35.55 62.76
N LYS A 490 -70.66 34.91 62.16
CA LYS A 490 -71.96 34.66 62.82
C LYS A 490 -71.86 33.71 64.03
N PHE A 491 -70.71 33.05 64.21
CA PHE A 491 -70.44 32.17 65.33
C PHE A 491 -69.04 32.42 65.92
N PRO A 492 -68.91 33.40 66.84
CA PRO A 492 -67.68 33.63 67.59
C PRO A 492 -67.30 32.40 68.44
N LEU A 493 -66.01 32.09 68.52
CA LEU A 493 -65.55 30.96 69.31
C LEU A 493 -65.36 31.41 70.76
N ALA A 494 -66.42 31.29 71.55
CA ALA A 494 -66.39 31.59 72.98
C ALA A 494 -66.29 30.32 73.84
N GLY A 495 -65.62 30.45 75.00
CA GLY A 495 -65.50 29.38 75.99
C GLY A 495 -64.77 28.13 75.44
N GLY A 496 -65.33 26.95 75.71
CA GLY A 496 -64.72 25.67 75.29
C GLY A 496 -64.50 25.51 73.78
N HIS A 497 -65.21 26.27 72.94
CA HIS A 497 -65.06 26.20 71.48
C HIS A 497 -63.73 26.77 70.96
N GLN A 498 -63.01 27.56 71.76
CA GLN A 498 -61.70 28.12 71.37
C GLN A 498 -60.63 27.03 71.17
N ALA A 499 -60.74 25.93 71.90
CA ALA A 499 -59.80 24.81 71.84
C ALA A 499 -60.22 23.69 70.87
N VAL A 500 -61.35 23.86 70.19
CA VAL A 500 -61.91 22.83 69.31
C VAL A 500 -61.22 22.87 67.94
N ALA A 501 -60.78 21.70 67.46
CA ALA A 501 -60.18 21.58 66.14
C ALA A 501 -61.19 21.94 65.03
N CYS A 502 -60.74 22.64 63.98
CA CYS A 502 -61.61 23.15 62.92
C CYS A 502 -62.48 22.07 62.25
N ASN A 503 -61.95 20.84 62.12
CA ASN A 503 -62.65 19.70 61.50
C ASN A 503 -63.78 19.11 62.38
N ALA A 504 -63.86 19.50 63.66
CA ALA A 504 -64.98 19.16 64.51
C ALA A 504 -66.26 19.85 64.04
N CYS A 505 -66.15 21.08 63.54
CA CYS A 505 -67.27 21.88 63.03
C CYS A 505 -67.34 21.85 61.49
N HIS A 506 -66.21 22.02 60.81
CA HIS A 506 -66.13 22.08 59.35
C HIS A 506 -65.89 20.69 58.77
N LYS A 507 -66.99 20.06 58.32
CA LYS A 507 -66.97 18.70 57.79
C LYS A 507 -66.68 18.66 56.30
N LYS A 508 -66.09 17.54 55.89
CA LYS A 508 -65.89 17.19 54.48
C LYS A 508 -67.25 16.84 53.87
N VAL A 509 -67.58 17.48 52.75
CA VAL A 509 -68.81 17.29 51.97
C VAL A 509 -68.42 16.81 50.58
N ILE A 510 -69.23 15.90 50.03
CA ILE A 510 -69.11 15.41 48.65
C ILE A 510 -70.33 15.95 47.91
N ASP A 511 -70.10 16.77 46.89
CA ASP A 511 -71.13 17.30 46.00
C ASP A 511 -70.77 16.94 44.56
N GLY A 512 -71.51 15.97 43.99
CA GLY A 512 -71.15 15.33 42.72
C GLY A 512 -69.75 14.71 42.74
N SER A 513 -68.89 15.12 41.81
CA SER A 513 -67.49 14.68 41.71
C SER A 513 -66.51 15.52 42.54
N VAL A 514 -66.98 16.58 43.22
CA VAL A 514 -66.15 17.52 43.95
C VAL A 514 -66.24 17.25 45.45
N THR A 515 -65.09 17.18 46.09
CA THR A 515 -64.97 16.93 47.52
C THR A 515 -64.29 18.12 48.19
N PHE A 516 -64.96 18.76 49.14
CA PHE A 516 -64.45 19.98 49.80
C PHE A 516 -64.85 20.03 51.28
N ILE A 517 -64.28 20.97 52.04
CA ILE A 517 -64.66 21.21 53.43
C ILE A 517 -65.70 22.34 53.44
N LYS A 518 -66.89 22.09 54.01
CA LYS A 518 -67.96 23.10 54.14
C LYS A 518 -67.61 24.04 55.31
N PHE A 519 -67.17 25.25 54.97
CA PHE A 519 -66.85 26.29 55.94
C PHE A 519 -68.02 27.22 56.24
N LYS A 520 -68.90 27.47 55.26
CA LYS A 520 -70.14 28.23 55.47
C LYS A 520 -71.25 27.31 55.96
N LEU A 521 -71.56 27.39 57.25
CA LEU A 521 -72.70 26.73 57.85
C LEU A 521 -73.95 27.63 57.73
N GLU A 522 -75.10 27.03 57.42
CA GLU A 522 -76.37 27.75 57.28
C GLU A 522 -77.07 27.93 58.63
N GLU A 523 -76.90 26.96 59.52
CA GLU A 523 -77.48 26.94 60.86
C GLU A 523 -76.43 26.52 61.90
N PHE A 524 -76.63 26.93 63.15
CA PHE A 524 -75.68 26.73 64.26
C PHE A 524 -76.35 26.05 65.48
N LYS A 525 -77.30 25.14 65.26
CA LYS A 525 -78.01 24.50 66.38
C LYS A 525 -77.05 23.53 67.08
N CYS A 526 -77.15 23.42 68.41
CA CYS A 526 -76.26 22.58 69.22
C CYS A 526 -76.24 21.12 68.72
N VAL A 527 -77.41 20.60 68.31
CA VAL A 527 -77.59 19.23 67.77
C VAL A 527 -76.87 18.98 66.46
N ASP A 528 -76.52 20.02 65.71
CA ASP A 528 -75.84 19.88 64.42
C ASP A 528 -74.34 19.59 64.60
N CYS A 529 -73.78 19.97 65.76
CA CYS A 529 -72.34 19.85 66.06
C CYS A 529 -72.04 18.89 67.22
N HIS A 530 -72.96 18.72 68.17
CA HIS A 530 -72.84 17.81 69.31
C HIS A 530 -73.82 16.65 69.15
N LYS A 531 -73.30 15.50 68.73
CA LYS A 531 -74.04 14.24 68.63
C LYS A 531 -73.82 13.38 69.85
#